data_AF-A0A2S1SX27-F1
#
_entry.id   AF-A0A2S1SX27-F1
#
_cell.length_a   1.000
_cell.length_b   1.000
_cell.length_c   1.000
_cell.angle_alpha   90.00
_cell.angle_beta   90.00
_cell.angle_gamma   90.00
#
_symmetry.space_group_name_H-M   'P 1'
#
loop_
_entity.id
_entity.type
_entity.pdbx_description
1 polymer ?
#
loop_
_entity_poly.entity_id
_entity_poly.type
_entity_poly.pdbx_seq_one_letter_code
_entity_poly.pdbx_strand_id
1 'polypeptide(L)'
;MSTSTAVDRDRTPAYDWLTPSPREQIGWDVDVLYGPWPRHHRDVTLAEVRRRLDRSPVCGALALSTRGPLFDDRAGNEETLRDLADCPELLPVGTVDVRDAMTAEDRLDELAAAGVRFLRLFTVEQAADPGFPGYRRVVGLALERGMVLLHDGDPRRYGPALMDRGADVVFLDLHAYLLADFLLMAREEPGFRVTTRMLSGPDSVERVVHSVGARHLVFGSRTPFMDISPATLRLRYADISDDERDAVATGNIEELLS
;
A
#
# COMPACT_ATOMS: atom_id res chain seq x y z
N MET A 1 8.45 19.66 43.90
CA MET A 1 9.61 19.90 43.02
C MET A 1 9.28 19.28 41.66
N SER A 2 8.75 20.11 40.75
CA SER A 2 8.36 19.67 39.40
C SER A 2 9.47 20.06 38.43
N THR A 3 10.21 19.08 37.92
CA THR A 3 11.13 19.28 36.79
C THR A 3 10.35 19.07 35.50
N SER A 4 9.87 20.17 34.93
CA SER A 4 9.46 20.21 33.53
C SER A 4 10.72 20.18 32.68
N THR A 5 11.03 19.03 32.07
CA THR A 5 12.00 18.95 30.99
C THR A 5 11.31 19.42 29.72
N ALA A 6 11.38 20.71 29.45
CA ALA A 6 11.13 21.23 28.11
C ALA A 6 12.11 20.53 27.16
N VAL A 7 11.58 19.79 26.18
CA VAL A 7 12.38 19.21 25.10
C VAL A 7 12.91 20.38 24.29
N ASP A 8 14.21 20.64 24.42
CA ASP A 8 14.92 21.62 23.63
C ASP A 8 14.87 21.21 22.16
N ARG A 9 13.99 21.86 21.40
CA ARG A 9 13.80 21.62 19.96
C ARG A 9 14.90 22.23 19.11
N ASP A 10 15.85 22.97 19.72
CA ASP A 10 16.91 23.70 19.04
C ASP A 10 18.28 22.99 19.14
N ARG A 11 18.32 21.78 19.71
CA ARG A 11 19.55 20.99 19.78
C ARG A 11 19.88 20.39 18.42
N THR A 12 20.96 20.87 17.80
CA THR A 12 21.55 20.26 16.60
C THR A 12 21.70 18.75 16.81
N PRO A 13 21.16 17.91 15.92
CA PRO A 13 21.27 16.46 16.06
C PRO A 13 22.74 16.03 16.13
N ALA A 14 23.04 15.05 16.99
CA ALA A 14 24.41 14.59 17.22
C ALA A 14 25.04 13.91 15.99
N TYR A 15 24.22 13.54 15.01
CA TYR A 15 24.66 12.92 13.77
C TYR A 15 23.82 13.43 12.59
N ASP A 16 24.45 13.66 11.44
CA ASP A 16 23.77 14.14 10.23
C ASP A 16 22.68 13.18 9.74
N TRP A 17 22.80 11.88 10.05
CA TRP A 17 21.80 10.85 9.70
C TRP A 17 20.50 10.97 10.51
N LEU A 18 20.50 11.73 11.62
CA LEU A 18 19.30 12.07 12.40
C LEU A 18 18.59 13.33 11.89
N THR A 19 19.20 14.08 10.97
CA THR A 19 18.57 15.24 10.34
C THR A 19 17.68 14.75 9.19
N PRO A 20 16.38 15.10 9.15
CA PRO A 20 15.53 14.82 8.01
C PRO A 20 16.15 15.33 6.71
N SER A 21 16.04 14.55 5.65
CA SER A 21 16.58 14.87 4.33
C SER A 21 15.46 14.93 3.29
N PRO A 22 15.58 15.74 2.22
CA PRO A 22 14.69 15.64 1.05
C PRO A 22 14.59 14.22 0.48
N ARG A 23 15.62 13.38 0.67
CA ARG A 23 15.61 11.95 0.31
C ARG A 23 14.63 11.08 1.10
N GLU A 24 13.96 11.63 2.10
CA GLU A 24 12.86 10.95 2.81
C GLU A 24 11.50 11.28 2.21
N GLN A 25 11.40 12.28 1.32
CA GLN A 25 10.14 12.74 0.75
C GLN A 25 9.50 11.65 -0.13
N ILE A 26 8.28 11.26 0.21
CA ILE A 26 7.53 10.25 -0.52
C ILE A 26 6.38 10.95 -1.24
N GLY A 27 6.25 10.72 -2.55
CA GLY A 27 5.11 11.23 -3.31
C GLY A 27 3.84 10.49 -2.93
N TRP A 28 3.88 9.15 -2.93
CA TRP A 28 2.71 8.30 -2.70
C TRP A 28 2.97 7.18 -1.69
N ASP A 29 2.10 7.05 -0.69
CA ASP A 29 1.96 5.86 0.14
C ASP A 29 0.76 5.02 -0.29
N VAL A 30 0.99 3.79 -0.76
CA VAL A 30 -0.08 2.93 -1.29
C VAL A 30 -0.90 2.19 -0.24
N ASP A 31 -0.49 2.23 1.03
CA ASP A 31 -1.10 1.41 2.08
C ASP A 31 -1.49 2.28 3.26
N VAL A 32 -2.63 2.98 3.14
CA VAL A 32 -3.20 3.78 4.23
C VAL A 32 -4.63 3.33 4.54
N LEU A 33 -4.92 3.16 5.82
CA LEU A 33 -6.17 2.62 6.33
C LEU A 33 -6.76 3.53 7.41
N TYR A 34 -8.08 3.62 7.51
CA TYR A 34 -8.74 4.26 8.64
C TYR A 34 -10.06 3.55 8.94
N GLY A 35 -10.67 3.83 10.09
CA GLY A 35 -11.92 3.23 10.51
C GLY A 35 -11.74 2.11 11.54
N PRO A 36 -12.76 1.26 11.70
CA PRO A 36 -12.79 0.24 12.73
C PRO A 36 -11.88 -0.95 12.40
N TRP A 37 -11.11 -1.42 13.39
CA TRP A 37 -10.24 -2.59 13.24
C TRP A 37 -10.33 -3.47 14.50
N PRO A 38 -11.03 -4.63 14.47
CA PRO A 38 -11.30 -5.43 15.67
C PRO A 38 -10.07 -5.91 16.43
N ARG A 39 -8.92 -6.08 15.75
CA ARG A 39 -7.65 -6.47 16.37
C ARG A 39 -6.85 -5.30 16.95
N HIS A 40 -7.37 -4.08 16.85
CA HIS A 40 -6.74 -2.87 17.34
C HIS A 40 -7.55 -2.35 18.53
N HIS A 41 -6.86 -1.77 19.52
CA HIS A 41 -7.48 -1.37 20.80
C HIS A 41 -8.51 -0.23 20.67
N ARG A 42 -8.55 0.45 19.53
CA ARG A 42 -9.49 1.51 19.20
C ARG A 42 -9.58 1.71 17.69
N ASP A 43 -10.68 2.27 17.26
CA ASP A 43 -10.85 2.72 15.88
C ASP A 43 -9.99 3.96 15.62
N VAL A 44 -9.44 4.07 14.41
CA VAL A 44 -8.60 5.20 14.02
C VAL A 44 -9.32 6.04 12.98
N THR A 45 -9.67 7.27 13.32
CA THR A 45 -10.42 8.14 12.39
C THR A 45 -9.53 8.67 11.26
N LEU A 46 -10.13 9.05 10.13
CA LEU A 46 -9.42 9.71 9.03
C LEU A 46 -8.66 10.96 9.51
N ALA A 47 -9.26 11.76 10.39
CA ALA A 47 -8.61 12.95 10.95
C ALA A 47 -7.33 12.61 11.76
N GLU A 48 -7.30 11.46 12.45
CA GLU A 48 -6.06 10.99 13.09
C GLU A 48 -5.02 10.57 12.05
N VAL A 49 -5.44 9.83 11.02
CA VAL A 49 -4.55 9.40 9.94
C VAL A 49 -3.92 10.60 9.22
N ARG A 50 -4.73 11.59 8.83
CA ARG A 50 -4.24 12.84 8.20
C ARG A 50 -3.24 13.57 9.08
N ARG A 51 -3.54 13.72 10.38
CA ARG A 51 -2.57 14.29 11.35
C ARG A 51 -1.25 13.54 11.45
N ARG A 52 -1.20 12.25 11.11
CA ARG A 52 0.04 11.47 11.06
C ARG A 52 0.77 11.71 9.75
N LEU A 53 0.05 11.69 8.63
CA LEU A 53 0.60 11.99 7.31
C LEU A 53 1.17 13.40 7.24
N ASP A 54 0.48 14.40 7.79
CA ASP A 54 0.93 15.82 7.88
C ASP A 54 2.26 15.99 8.63
N ARG A 55 2.61 15.03 9.50
CA ARG A 55 3.86 15.03 10.28
C ARG A 55 4.92 14.09 9.70
N SER A 56 4.62 13.48 8.57
CA SER A 56 5.47 12.55 7.86
C SER A 56 6.00 13.21 6.58
N PRO A 57 6.98 12.59 5.90
CA PRO A 57 7.47 13.09 4.62
C PRO A 57 6.59 12.64 3.42
N VAL A 58 5.43 12.03 3.66
CA VAL A 58 4.49 11.56 2.63
C VAL A 58 3.60 12.72 2.15
N CYS A 59 3.56 12.93 0.83
CA CYS A 59 2.81 14.02 0.20
C CYS A 59 1.37 13.63 -0.13
N GLY A 60 1.16 12.40 -0.62
CA GLY A 60 -0.14 11.85 -0.93
C GLY A 60 -0.23 10.36 -0.60
N ALA A 61 -1.45 9.83 -0.52
CA ALA A 61 -1.65 8.43 -0.19
C ALA A 61 -2.89 7.81 -0.83
N LEU A 62 -2.85 6.50 -1.00
CA LEU A 62 -4.00 5.67 -1.35
C LEU A 62 -4.65 5.18 -0.07
N ALA A 63 -5.91 5.55 0.16
CA ALA A 63 -6.59 5.32 1.44
C ALA A 63 -7.96 4.66 1.28
N LEU A 64 -8.34 3.84 2.26
CA LEU A 64 -9.69 3.29 2.38
C LEU A 64 -10.15 3.09 3.82
N SER A 65 -11.46 3.06 4.00
CA SER A 65 -12.08 2.69 5.26
C SER A 65 -12.09 1.17 5.46
N THR A 66 -11.53 0.73 6.58
CA THR A 66 -11.52 -0.67 7.03
C THR A 66 -12.91 -1.19 7.37
N ARG A 67 -13.94 -0.33 7.41
CA ARG A 67 -15.33 -0.77 7.42
C ARG A 67 -15.65 -1.68 6.23
N GLY A 68 -15.11 -1.36 5.06
CA GLY A 68 -15.32 -2.10 3.82
C GLY A 68 -14.94 -3.58 3.95
N PRO A 69 -13.65 -3.87 4.12
CA PRO A 69 -13.18 -5.25 4.12
C PRO A 69 -13.57 -6.07 5.36
N LEU A 70 -13.85 -5.41 6.49
CA LEU A 70 -14.06 -6.10 7.77
C LEU A 70 -15.52 -6.22 8.21
N PHE A 71 -16.43 -5.43 7.62
CA PHE A 71 -17.84 -5.39 8.04
C PHE A 71 -18.81 -5.42 6.86
N ASP A 72 -18.75 -4.43 5.98
CA ASP A 72 -19.67 -4.27 4.84
C ASP A 72 -18.97 -3.45 3.74
N ASP A 73 -18.69 -4.10 2.61
CA ASP A 73 -17.88 -3.55 1.53
C ASP A 73 -18.54 -2.33 0.88
N ARG A 74 -19.85 -2.39 0.64
CA ARG A 74 -20.64 -1.28 0.13
C ARG A 74 -20.54 -0.05 1.02
N ALA A 75 -20.91 -0.17 2.30
CA ALA A 75 -20.91 0.96 3.23
C ALA A 75 -19.49 1.50 3.46
N GLY A 76 -18.47 0.64 3.43
CA GLY A 76 -17.07 1.06 3.52
C GLY A 76 -16.57 1.81 2.28
N ASN A 77 -16.98 1.39 1.08
CA ASN A 77 -16.66 2.09 -0.16
C ASN A 77 -17.39 3.45 -0.22
N GLU A 78 -18.68 3.48 0.12
CA GLU A 78 -19.46 4.73 0.24
C GLU A 78 -18.83 5.68 1.26
N GLU A 79 -18.33 5.16 2.38
CA GLU A 79 -17.55 5.94 3.36
C GLU A 79 -16.24 6.44 2.80
N THR A 80 -15.49 5.60 2.10
CA THR A 80 -14.22 5.97 1.48
C THR A 80 -14.38 7.12 0.50
N LEU A 81 -15.34 7.02 -0.41
CA LEU A 81 -15.58 8.05 -1.41
C LEU A 81 -16.05 9.37 -0.78
N ARG A 82 -16.95 9.30 0.21
CA ARG A 82 -17.47 10.49 0.89
C ARG A 82 -16.39 11.22 1.68
N ASP A 83 -15.62 10.47 2.48
CA ASP A 83 -14.68 11.06 3.43
C ASP A 83 -13.45 11.65 2.72
N LEU A 84 -13.10 11.11 1.54
CA LEU A 84 -11.94 11.57 0.74
C LEU A 84 -12.29 12.60 -0.33
N ALA A 85 -13.58 12.91 -0.56
CA ALA A 85 -14.02 13.84 -1.61
C ALA A 85 -13.34 15.22 -1.52
N ASP A 86 -13.08 15.72 -0.31
CA ASP A 86 -12.44 17.01 -0.04
C ASP A 86 -10.96 16.88 0.41
N CYS A 87 -10.33 15.73 0.17
CA CYS A 87 -8.94 15.45 0.53
C CYS A 87 -8.11 15.18 -0.74
N PRO A 88 -7.69 16.20 -1.51
CA PRO A 88 -6.98 16.01 -2.78
C PRO A 88 -5.64 15.25 -2.64
N GLU A 89 -5.06 15.23 -1.45
CA GLU A 89 -3.86 14.47 -1.11
C GLU A 89 -4.12 12.97 -0.89
N LEU A 90 -5.39 12.55 -0.79
CA LEU A 90 -5.79 11.16 -0.56
C LEU A 90 -6.65 10.64 -1.72
N LEU A 91 -6.17 9.59 -2.38
CA LEU A 91 -6.94 8.92 -3.43
C LEU A 91 -7.71 7.72 -2.87
N PRO A 92 -8.98 7.53 -3.28
CA PRO A 92 -9.78 6.43 -2.79
C PRO A 92 -9.31 5.09 -3.36
N VAL A 93 -9.24 4.09 -2.48
CA VAL A 93 -9.06 2.68 -2.83
C VAL A 93 -10.36 1.95 -2.53
N GLY A 94 -10.85 1.17 -3.49
CA GLY A 94 -12.01 0.33 -3.31
C GLY A 94 -11.68 -0.99 -2.63
N THR A 95 -12.69 -1.67 -2.12
CA THR A 95 -12.58 -3.05 -1.63
C THR A 95 -13.86 -3.82 -1.94
N VAL A 96 -13.81 -5.14 -1.87
CA VAL A 96 -14.98 -6.02 -1.99
C VAL A 96 -14.89 -7.13 -0.96
N ASP A 97 -16.01 -7.70 -0.54
CA ASP A 97 -16.01 -8.94 0.22
C ASP A 97 -15.74 -10.13 -0.72
N VAL A 98 -14.52 -10.66 -0.69
CA VAL A 98 -14.12 -11.80 -1.54
C VAL A 98 -14.89 -13.08 -1.17
N ARG A 99 -15.47 -13.14 0.03
CA ARG A 99 -16.30 -14.26 0.49
C ARG A 99 -17.69 -14.23 -0.13
N ASP A 100 -18.17 -13.05 -0.52
CA ASP A 100 -19.45 -12.84 -1.23
C ASP A 100 -19.22 -12.39 -2.68
N ALA A 101 -18.54 -13.24 -3.46
CA ALA A 101 -18.24 -12.95 -4.86
C ALA A 101 -19.49 -12.83 -5.76
N MET A 102 -20.70 -13.07 -5.24
CA MET A 102 -21.96 -12.88 -5.97
C MET A 102 -22.31 -11.40 -6.13
N THR A 103 -21.93 -10.56 -5.17
CA THR A 103 -22.18 -9.11 -5.20
C THR A 103 -21.02 -8.32 -5.80
N ALA A 104 -19.86 -8.97 -6.00
CA ALA A 104 -18.63 -8.32 -6.45
C ALA A 104 -18.77 -7.57 -7.79
N GLU A 105 -19.57 -8.06 -8.73
CA GLU A 105 -19.77 -7.40 -10.02
C GLU A 105 -20.41 -6.01 -9.85
N ASP A 106 -21.54 -5.94 -9.13
CA ASP A 106 -22.21 -4.68 -8.82
C ASP A 106 -21.29 -3.72 -8.05
N ARG A 107 -20.55 -4.25 -7.05
CA ARG A 107 -19.62 -3.42 -6.25
C ARG A 107 -18.48 -2.85 -7.09
N LEU A 108 -17.91 -3.63 -7.99
CA LEU A 108 -16.84 -3.18 -8.87
C LEU A 108 -17.34 -2.22 -9.94
N ASP A 109 -18.58 -2.37 -10.42
CA ASP A 109 -19.20 -1.41 -11.34
C ASP A 109 -19.44 -0.06 -10.67
N GLU A 110 -19.91 -0.04 -9.42
CA GLU A 110 -20.07 1.19 -8.64
C GLU A 110 -18.72 1.90 -8.43
N LEU A 111 -17.67 1.15 -8.07
CA LEU A 111 -16.31 1.69 -7.89
C LEU A 111 -15.74 2.25 -9.20
N ALA A 112 -15.89 1.52 -10.31
CA ALA A 112 -15.44 1.95 -11.63
C ALA A 112 -16.18 3.22 -12.08
N ALA A 113 -17.50 3.28 -11.87
CA ALA A 113 -18.31 4.47 -12.16
C ALA A 113 -17.90 5.69 -11.30
N ALA A 114 -17.41 5.46 -10.08
CA ALA A 114 -16.85 6.49 -9.22
C ALA A 114 -15.39 6.87 -9.57
N GLY A 115 -14.79 6.24 -10.58
CA GLY A 115 -13.42 6.54 -11.02
C GLY A 115 -12.33 5.92 -10.14
N VAL A 116 -12.66 4.97 -9.27
CA VAL A 116 -11.69 4.28 -8.42
C VAL A 116 -10.79 3.38 -9.27
N ARG A 117 -9.48 3.56 -9.16
CA ARG A 117 -8.47 2.82 -9.95
C ARG A 117 -7.85 1.64 -9.21
N PHE A 118 -7.74 1.75 -7.88
CA PHE A 118 -7.12 0.74 -7.05
C PHE A 118 -8.18 -0.05 -6.29
N LEU A 119 -8.05 -1.37 -6.32
CA LEU A 119 -8.86 -2.30 -5.54
C LEU A 119 -7.95 -3.04 -4.56
N ARG A 120 -8.21 -2.92 -3.26
CA ARG A 120 -7.52 -3.72 -2.26
C ARG A 120 -8.28 -4.98 -1.90
N LEU A 121 -7.60 -6.10 -2.03
CA LEU A 121 -8.08 -7.40 -1.56
C LEU A 121 -7.54 -7.64 -0.14
N PHE A 122 -8.42 -8.05 0.77
CA PHE A 122 -8.10 -8.41 2.16
C PHE A 122 -8.18 -9.92 2.33
N THR A 123 -7.40 -10.63 1.53
CA THR A 123 -7.41 -12.09 1.45
C THR A 123 -7.06 -12.75 2.77
N VAL A 124 -6.17 -12.16 3.57
CA VAL A 124 -5.77 -12.73 4.85
C VAL A 124 -6.89 -12.56 5.88
N GLU A 125 -7.45 -11.36 6.02
CA GLU A 125 -8.56 -11.11 6.95
C GLU A 125 -9.84 -11.85 6.56
N GLN A 126 -10.10 -12.03 5.27
CA GLN A 126 -11.28 -12.71 4.75
C GLN A 126 -11.07 -14.22 4.50
N ALA A 127 -9.88 -14.75 4.79
CA ALA A 127 -9.49 -16.15 4.53
C ALA A 127 -9.78 -16.61 3.09
N ALA A 128 -9.60 -15.71 2.12
CA ALA A 128 -9.78 -16.01 0.71
C ALA A 128 -8.56 -16.76 0.16
N ASP A 129 -8.78 -17.88 -0.52
CA ASP A 129 -7.73 -18.69 -1.13
C ASP A 129 -7.76 -18.57 -2.66
N PRO A 130 -6.62 -18.54 -3.37
CA PRO A 130 -6.58 -18.44 -4.83
C PRO A 130 -7.25 -19.63 -5.55
N GLY A 131 -7.33 -20.78 -4.88
CA GLY A 131 -8.05 -21.96 -5.32
C GLY A 131 -9.58 -21.86 -5.18
N PHE A 132 -10.10 -20.84 -4.50
CA PHE A 132 -11.55 -20.67 -4.35
C PHE A 132 -12.18 -19.98 -5.58
N PRO A 133 -13.37 -20.41 -6.03
CA PRO A 133 -14.07 -19.76 -7.15
C PRO A 133 -14.36 -18.28 -6.92
N GLY A 134 -14.68 -17.89 -5.68
CA GLY A 134 -14.96 -16.49 -5.33
C GLY A 134 -13.79 -15.57 -5.59
N TYR A 135 -12.59 -15.95 -5.12
CA TYR A 135 -11.35 -15.21 -5.41
C TYR A 135 -11.12 -15.05 -6.91
N ARG A 136 -11.19 -16.16 -7.67
CA ARG A 136 -10.96 -16.12 -9.12
C ARG A 136 -11.95 -15.20 -9.84
N ARG A 137 -13.22 -15.21 -9.43
CA ARG A 137 -14.26 -14.33 -9.99
C ARG A 137 -13.96 -12.87 -9.68
N VAL A 138 -13.70 -12.52 -8.42
CA VAL A 138 -13.36 -11.15 -8.02
C VAL A 138 -12.16 -10.63 -8.82
N VAL A 139 -11.08 -11.40 -8.89
CA VAL A 139 -9.89 -11.03 -9.68
C VAL A 139 -10.24 -10.86 -11.16
N GLY A 140 -11.00 -11.79 -11.75
CA GLY A 140 -11.43 -11.66 -13.15
C GLY A 140 -12.18 -10.36 -13.42
N LEU A 141 -13.19 -10.07 -12.60
CA LEU A 141 -13.99 -8.85 -12.72
C LEU A 141 -13.16 -7.57 -12.54
N ALA A 142 -12.21 -7.57 -11.61
CA ALA A 142 -11.35 -6.41 -11.38
C ALA A 142 -10.40 -6.15 -12.56
N LEU A 143 -9.80 -7.21 -13.12
CA LEU A 143 -8.91 -7.10 -14.29
C LEU A 143 -9.67 -6.67 -15.55
N GLU A 144 -10.89 -7.17 -15.76
CA GLU A 144 -11.76 -6.73 -16.87
C GLU A 144 -12.07 -5.23 -16.82
N ARG A 145 -12.03 -4.63 -15.63
CA ARG A 145 -12.23 -3.20 -15.38
C ARG A 145 -10.93 -2.39 -15.37
N GLY A 146 -9.79 -3.04 -15.62
CA GLY A 146 -8.47 -2.41 -15.59
C GLY A 146 -8.07 -1.87 -14.22
N MET A 147 -8.60 -2.45 -13.14
CA MET A 147 -8.24 -2.05 -11.78
C MET A 147 -6.86 -2.60 -11.39
N VAL A 148 -6.10 -1.77 -10.68
CA VAL A 148 -4.82 -2.16 -10.08
C VAL A 148 -5.09 -2.83 -8.74
N LEU A 149 -4.55 -4.03 -8.54
CA LEU A 149 -4.78 -4.80 -7.32
C LEU A 149 -3.76 -4.47 -6.24
N LEU A 150 -4.21 -3.96 -5.09
CA LEU A 150 -3.42 -3.94 -3.87
C LEU A 150 -3.67 -5.24 -3.11
N HIS A 151 -2.67 -6.12 -3.05
CA HIS A 151 -2.87 -7.51 -2.67
C HIS A 151 -2.12 -7.84 -1.36
N ASP A 152 -2.82 -8.33 -0.35
CA ASP A 152 -2.26 -8.77 0.93
C ASP A 152 -1.93 -10.27 0.95
N GLY A 153 -1.08 -10.69 1.88
CA GLY A 153 -0.64 -12.08 1.99
C GLY A 153 0.56 -12.46 1.11
N ASP A 154 0.90 -13.75 1.14
CA ASP A 154 2.14 -14.30 0.56
C ASP A 154 2.08 -14.29 -0.98
N PRO A 155 2.96 -13.52 -1.67
CA PRO A 155 2.96 -13.46 -3.13
C PRO A 155 3.16 -14.82 -3.80
N ARG A 156 3.81 -15.79 -3.15
CA ARG A 156 4.01 -17.14 -3.71
C ARG A 156 2.73 -17.95 -3.75
N ARG A 157 1.80 -17.64 -2.85
CA ARG A 157 0.48 -18.28 -2.81
C ARG A 157 -0.44 -17.66 -3.85
N TYR A 158 -0.50 -16.33 -3.91
CA TYR A 158 -1.50 -15.62 -4.73
C TYR A 158 -0.99 -15.22 -6.12
N GLY A 159 0.31 -14.98 -6.27
CA GLY A 159 0.96 -14.60 -7.52
C GLY A 159 0.67 -15.55 -8.68
N PRO A 160 0.79 -16.88 -8.51
CA PRO A 160 0.49 -17.82 -9.60
C PRO A 160 -0.93 -17.74 -10.17
N ALA A 161 -1.92 -17.26 -9.41
CA ALA A 161 -3.30 -17.06 -9.91
C ALA A 161 -3.49 -15.74 -10.68
N LEU A 162 -2.46 -14.89 -10.67
CA LEU A 162 -2.41 -13.55 -11.28
C LEU A 162 -1.45 -13.50 -12.48
N MET A 163 -0.48 -14.42 -12.54
CA MET A 163 0.48 -14.55 -13.66
C MET A 163 -0.23 -14.86 -14.98
N ASP A 164 0.36 -14.44 -16.10
CA ASP A 164 -0.12 -14.57 -17.47
C ASP A 164 -1.48 -13.92 -17.73
N ARG A 165 -1.92 -13.01 -16.85
CA ARG A 165 -3.20 -12.30 -16.97
C ARG A 165 -3.07 -10.81 -17.29
N GLY A 166 -1.84 -10.32 -17.47
CA GLY A 166 -1.56 -8.91 -17.70
C GLY A 166 -2.00 -8.03 -16.53
N ALA A 167 -1.93 -8.56 -15.30
CA ALA A 167 -2.42 -7.88 -14.11
C ALA A 167 -1.38 -6.89 -13.55
N ASP A 168 -1.81 -5.66 -13.28
CA ASP A 168 -1.08 -4.74 -12.41
C ASP A 168 -1.42 -5.04 -10.95
N VAL A 169 -0.40 -5.46 -10.20
CA VAL A 169 -0.54 -5.92 -8.82
C VAL A 169 0.54 -5.30 -7.96
N VAL A 170 0.17 -4.72 -6.83
CA VAL A 170 1.09 -4.31 -5.76
C VAL A 170 0.89 -5.24 -4.57
N PHE A 171 1.87 -6.13 -4.34
CA PHE A 171 1.87 -6.99 -3.16
C PHE A 171 2.31 -6.20 -1.91
N LEU A 172 1.41 -6.08 -0.94
CA LEU A 172 1.57 -5.28 0.27
C LEU A 172 2.43 -5.98 1.33
N ASP A 173 2.47 -7.32 1.30
CA ASP A 173 2.99 -8.15 2.40
C ASP A 173 4.21 -9.00 2.01
N LEU A 174 5.06 -8.51 1.08
CA LEU A 174 6.30 -9.22 0.74
C LEU A 174 7.29 -9.15 1.91
N HIS A 175 7.36 -10.23 2.69
CA HIS A 175 8.42 -10.40 3.67
C HIS A 175 9.77 -10.64 2.98
N ALA A 176 10.85 -10.06 3.51
CA ALA A 176 12.21 -10.19 2.96
C ALA A 176 12.68 -11.64 2.70
N TYR A 177 12.18 -12.64 3.43
CA TYR A 177 12.53 -14.06 3.22
C TYR A 177 11.92 -14.66 1.95
N LEU A 178 10.90 -14.02 1.39
CA LEU A 178 10.17 -14.46 0.21
C LEU A 178 10.62 -13.71 -1.04
N LEU A 179 11.60 -12.81 -0.89
CA LEU A 179 12.06 -11.92 -1.95
C LEU A 179 12.50 -12.69 -3.20
N ALA A 180 13.26 -13.78 -3.04
CA ALA A 180 13.76 -14.54 -4.19
C ALA A 180 12.64 -15.07 -5.09
N ASP A 181 11.58 -15.62 -4.50
CA ASP A 181 10.43 -16.13 -5.25
C ASP A 181 9.67 -15.00 -5.94
N PHE A 182 9.51 -13.84 -5.28
CA PHE A 182 8.93 -12.67 -5.92
C PHE A 182 9.76 -12.19 -7.12
N LEU A 183 11.09 -12.14 -7.01
CA LEU A 183 11.95 -11.72 -8.11
C LEU A 183 11.82 -12.63 -9.34
N LEU A 184 11.58 -13.93 -9.15
CA LEU A 184 11.31 -14.85 -10.26
C LEU A 184 9.99 -14.50 -10.95
N MET A 185 8.91 -14.28 -10.19
CA MET A 185 7.62 -13.86 -10.77
C MET A 185 7.72 -12.50 -11.46
N ALA A 186 8.38 -11.52 -10.85
CA ALA A 186 8.51 -10.16 -11.39
C ALA A 186 9.30 -10.09 -12.71
N ARG A 187 10.19 -11.07 -12.98
CA ARG A 187 10.88 -11.18 -14.29
C ARG A 187 9.93 -11.55 -15.42
N GLU A 188 8.91 -12.34 -15.09
CA GLU A 188 7.91 -12.83 -16.04
C GLU A 188 6.73 -11.87 -16.14
N GLU A 189 6.43 -11.16 -15.05
CA GLU A 189 5.27 -10.27 -14.92
C GLU A 189 5.66 -8.80 -14.73
N PRO A 190 5.65 -8.00 -15.82
CA PRO A 190 5.90 -6.57 -15.74
C PRO A 190 4.93 -5.84 -14.81
N GLY A 191 3.70 -6.31 -14.63
CA GLY A 191 2.70 -5.65 -13.78
C GLY A 191 2.90 -5.88 -12.27
N PHE A 192 3.81 -6.78 -11.86
CA PHE A 192 3.95 -7.16 -10.46
C PHE A 192 4.92 -6.25 -9.72
N ARG A 193 4.44 -5.53 -8.70
CA ARG A 193 5.20 -4.64 -7.83
C ARG A 193 5.04 -5.05 -6.38
N VAL A 194 5.93 -4.59 -5.50
CA VAL A 194 5.89 -4.85 -4.05
C VAL A 194 6.14 -3.59 -3.24
N THR A 195 5.61 -3.55 -2.02
CA THR A 195 5.85 -2.42 -1.11
C THR A 195 7.17 -2.53 -0.35
N THR A 196 7.70 -1.39 0.08
CA THR A 196 8.88 -1.30 0.96
C THR A 196 8.63 -1.74 2.41
N ARG A 197 7.36 -1.92 2.81
CA ARG A 197 6.91 -2.10 4.20
C ARG A 197 7.57 -3.26 4.94
N MET A 198 7.54 -4.45 4.35
CA MET A 198 8.04 -5.70 4.93
C MET A 198 9.37 -6.18 4.34
N LEU A 199 9.96 -5.38 3.45
CA LEU A 199 11.29 -5.59 2.87
C LEU A 199 12.36 -5.12 3.86
N SER A 200 12.40 -5.76 5.04
CA SER A 200 13.28 -5.39 6.14
C SER A 200 14.69 -5.96 6.06
N GLY A 201 15.03 -6.68 5.00
CA GLY A 201 16.40 -7.15 4.79
C GLY A 201 17.34 -5.98 4.47
N PRO A 202 18.62 -6.03 4.90
CA PRO A 202 19.56 -4.92 4.74
C PRO A 202 19.73 -4.43 3.31
N ASP A 203 19.64 -5.32 2.32
CA ASP A 203 19.86 -5.08 0.89
C ASP A 203 18.60 -5.33 0.05
N SER A 204 17.41 -5.38 0.68
CA SER A 204 16.19 -5.83 0.00
C SER A 204 15.74 -4.88 -1.12
N VAL A 205 15.98 -3.58 -0.97
CA VAL A 205 15.62 -2.58 -2.00
C VAL A 205 16.53 -2.76 -3.21
N GLU A 206 17.83 -2.74 -2.99
CA GLU A 206 18.90 -2.92 -3.96
C GLU A 206 18.72 -4.24 -4.72
N ARG A 207 18.37 -5.32 -4.01
CA ARG A 207 18.13 -6.62 -4.63
C ARG A 207 16.96 -6.60 -5.61
N VAL A 208 15.87 -5.88 -5.33
CA VAL A 208 14.79 -5.73 -6.31
C VAL A 208 15.25 -4.88 -7.49
N VAL A 209 15.80 -3.69 -7.21
CA VAL A 209 16.24 -2.75 -8.25
C VAL A 209 17.26 -3.39 -9.19
N HIS A 210 18.32 -4.01 -8.67
CA HIS A 210 19.37 -4.63 -9.48
C HIS A 210 18.93 -5.91 -10.20
N SER A 211 17.87 -6.60 -9.73
CA SER A 211 17.45 -7.88 -10.31
C SER A 211 16.35 -7.75 -11.34
N VAL A 212 15.40 -6.83 -11.13
CA VAL A 212 14.19 -6.66 -11.96
C VAL A 212 13.87 -5.20 -12.27
N GLY A 213 14.56 -4.24 -11.65
CA GLY A 213 14.38 -2.81 -11.89
C GLY A 213 13.52 -2.11 -10.84
N ALA A 214 13.76 -0.81 -10.65
CA ALA A 214 13.05 0.02 -9.67
C ALA A 214 11.53 0.06 -9.87
N ARG A 215 11.04 -0.16 -11.09
CA ARG A 215 9.61 -0.21 -11.41
C ARG A 215 8.80 -1.22 -10.59
N HIS A 216 9.46 -2.27 -10.08
CA HIS A 216 8.83 -3.33 -9.28
C HIS A 216 8.73 -3.00 -7.79
N LEU A 217 9.14 -1.79 -7.37
CA LEU A 217 9.05 -1.31 -6.00
C LEU A 217 8.16 -0.08 -5.90
N VAL A 218 7.35 -0.02 -4.86
CA VAL A 218 6.57 1.18 -4.51
C VAL A 218 6.64 1.42 -3.00
N PHE A 219 6.46 2.67 -2.58
CA PHE A 219 6.39 2.97 -1.16
C PHE A 219 5.04 2.55 -0.55
N GLY A 220 5.07 1.86 0.60
CA GLY A 220 3.88 1.55 1.38
C GLY A 220 4.22 1.43 2.86
N SER A 221 3.38 1.99 3.75
CA SER A 221 3.65 1.98 5.20
C SER A 221 2.66 1.17 6.04
N ARG A 222 1.40 1.03 5.58
CA ARG A 222 0.25 0.58 6.38
C ARG A 222 -0.03 1.49 7.58
N THR A 223 0.09 2.79 7.36
CA THR A 223 -0.40 3.80 8.29
C THR A 223 -1.88 3.56 8.54
N PRO A 224 -2.38 3.61 9.79
CA PRO A 224 -1.73 4.04 11.04
C PRO A 224 -1.12 2.89 11.87
N PHE A 225 -1.11 1.66 11.35
CA PHE A 225 -0.79 0.47 12.14
C PHE A 225 0.70 0.22 12.28
N MET A 226 1.51 0.75 11.37
CA MET A 226 2.97 0.78 11.49
C MET A 226 3.51 2.20 11.39
N ASP A 227 4.72 2.36 11.91
CA ASP A 227 5.48 3.58 11.78
C ASP A 227 5.96 3.75 10.33
N ILE A 228 5.86 4.96 9.79
CA ILE A 228 6.28 5.32 8.45
C ILE A 228 7.82 5.40 8.37
N SER A 229 8.46 5.89 9.43
CA SER A 229 9.89 6.23 9.44
C SER A 229 10.82 5.07 9.09
N PRO A 230 10.61 3.82 9.54
CA PRO A 230 11.48 2.71 9.14
C PRO A 230 11.51 2.47 7.63
N ALA A 231 10.38 2.65 6.93
CA ALA A 231 10.31 2.47 5.48
C ALA A 231 10.99 3.63 4.74
N THR A 232 10.80 4.88 5.19
CA THR A 232 11.41 6.06 4.56
C THR A 232 12.92 6.09 4.76
N LEU A 233 13.40 5.75 5.96
CA LEU A 233 14.83 5.67 6.25
C LEU A 233 15.52 4.56 5.44
N ARG A 234 14.87 3.41 5.25
CA ARG A 234 15.42 2.35 4.40
C ARG A 234 15.58 2.83 2.96
N LEU A 235 14.58 3.51 2.41
CA LEU A 235 14.67 4.04 1.05
C LEU A 235 15.70 5.17 0.94
N ARG A 236 15.83 6.03 1.97
CA ARG A 236 16.85 7.09 2.03
C ARG A 236 18.26 6.54 1.90
N TYR A 237 18.55 5.42 2.55
CA TYR A 237 19.89 4.82 2.64
C TYR A 237 20.12 3.67 1.65
N ALA A 238 19.15 3.36 0.79
CA ALA A 238 19.32 2.34 -0.23
C ALA A 238 20.42 2.74 -1.22
N ASP A 239 21.29 1.79 -1.58
CA ASP A 239 22.35 1.98 -2.58
C ASP A 239 21.78 1.86 -4.00
N ILE A 240 20.95 2.85 -4.36
CA ILE A 240 20.29 3.01 -5.67
C ILE A 240 20.43 4.47 -6.13
N SER A 241 20.27 4.71 -7.43
CA SER A 241 20.33 6.06 -7.98
C SER A 241 19.16 6.94 -7.53
N ASP A 242 19.31 8.26 -7.68
CA ASP A 242 18.27 9.23 -7.34
C ASP A 242 17.00 9.02 -8.19
N ASP A 243 17.18 8.74 -9.49
CA ASP A 243 16.08 8.46 -10.41
C ASP A 243 15.31 7.18 -10.03
N GLU A 244 16.03 6.12 -9.64
CA GLU A 244 15.41 4.88 -9.17
C GLU A 244 14.65 5.09 -7.87
N ARG A 245 15.23 5.87 -6.95
CA ARG A 245 14.59 6.22 -5.69
C ARG A 245 13.33 7.06 -5.89
N ASP A 246 13.36 8.02 -6.82
CA ASP A 246 12.20 8.86 -7.15
C ASP A 246 11.11 8.06 -7.89
N ALA A 247 11.48 7.07 -8.70
CA ALA A 247 10.53 6.11 -9.26
C ALA A 247 9.81 5.34 -8.16
N VAL A 248 10.52 4.80 -7.17
CA VAL A 248 9.93 4.06 -6.04
C VAL A 248 9.06 4.95 -5.14
N ALA A 249 9.52 6.18 -4.88
CA ALA A 249 8.83 7.12 -4.01
C ALA A 249 7.57 7.74 -4.63
N THR A 250 7.54 7.85 -5.96
CA THR A 250 6.50 8.61 -6.69
C THR A 250 6.17 7.97 -8.04
N GLY A 251 7.14 7.90 -8.95
CA GLY A 251 6.88 7.68 -10.38
C GLY A 251 6.13 6.39 -10.73
N ASN A 252 6.40 5.31 -10.01
CA ASN A 252 5.76 4.01 -10.25
C ASN A 252 4.27 4.00 -9.89
N ILE A 253 3.84 4.87 -8.97
CA ILE A 253 2.41 5.05 -8.65
C ILE A 253 1.74 6.00 -9.64
N GLU A 254 2.45 7.03 -10.09
CA GLU A 254 1.96 7.90 -11.15
C GLU A 254 1.76 7.15 -12.48
N GLU A 255 2.64 6.18 -12.80
CA GLU A 255 2.45 5.25 -13.92
C GLU A 255 1.11 4.49 -13.80
N LEU A 256 0.81 3.97 -12.61
CA LEU A 256 -0.43 3.21 -12.34
C LEU A 256 -1.69 4.08 -12.29
N LEU A 257 -1.54 5.40 -12.14
CA LEU A 257 -2.63 6.36 -12.15
C LEU A 257 -2.98 6.87 -13.56
N SER A 258 -2.05 6.74 -14.51
CA SER A 258 -2.23 7.17 -15.90
C SER A 258 -3.15 6.25 -16.73
#